data_AF-A0A6S6SUR7-F1
#
_entry.id   AF-A0A6S6SUR7-F1
#
_cell.length_a   1.000
_cell.length_b   1.000
_cell.length_c   1.000
_cell.angle_alpha   90.00
_cell.angle_beta   90.00
_cell.angle_gamma   90.00
#
_symmetry.space_group_name_H-M   'P 1'
#
loop_
_entity.id
_entity.type
_entity.pdbx_description
1 polymer ?
#
loop_
_entity_poly.entity_id
_entity_poly.type
_entity_poly.pdbx_seq_one_letter_code
_entity_poly.pdbx_strand_id
1 'polypeptide(L)'
;MSKNIGVVIVVFLLLVELALGQSIAMPKNALDDLKSTHLSRTNLSVYEEQAVLKWKDVLDYAAIVGSQKYNLELRETALKAMSSSFDKKAKLSCTWLLERKGKTTKKSQSLCSAQQLFEILLETPSYELEVWAKNIEVQETLQKISKDTYQGVLVYEQVIKTKKNTTTQTFKAEEKRVVRIQFLLKRMDKQFGSTKEVVWEIKFLGMR
;
A
#
# COMPACT_ATOMS: atom_id res chain seq x y z
N MET A 1 37.24 30.72 0.15
CA MET A 1 36.28 29.69 -0.28
C MET A 1 35.28 29.45 0.86
N SER A 2 34.10 30.10 0.89
CA SER A 2 33.13 29.80 1.97
C SER A 2 31.68 30.25 1.74
N LYS A 3 31.30 30.85 0.61
CA LYS A 3 29.91 31.28 0.37
C LYS A 3 29.06 30.26 -0.40
N ASN A 4 29.67 29.45 -1.28
CA ASN A 4 28.92 28.52 -2.12
C ASN A 4 28.49 27.24 -1.38
N ILE A 5 29.21 26.83 -0.33
CA ILE A 5 28.86 25.63 0.45
C ILE A 5 27.63 25.88 1.32
N GLY A 6 27.49 27.09 1.88
CA GLY A 6 26.31 27.47 2.67
C GLY A 6 25.03 27.55 1.84
N VAL A 7 25.10 28.06 0.61
CA VAL A 7 23.93 28.16 -0.28
C VAL A 7 23.44 26.77 -0.73
N VAL A 8 24.37 25.83 -0.99
CA VAL A 8 23.99 24.46 -1.36
C VAL A 8 23.26 23.75 -0.23
N ILE A 9 23.69 23.94 1.03
CA ILE A 9 23.05 23.30 2.19
C ILE A 9 21.65 23.89 2.46
N VAL A 10 21.47 25.20 2.29
CA VAL A 10 20.15 25.84 2.47
C VAL A 10 19.16 25.44 1.36
N VAL A 11 19.62 25.31 0.11
CA VAL A 11 18.78 24.81 -0.99
C VAL A 11 18.42 23.34 -0.81
N PHE A 12 19.35 22.52 -0.30
CA PHE A 12 19.07 21.10 -0.03
C PHE A 12 18.07 20.91 1.13
N LEU A 13 18.15 21.73 2.19
CA LEU A 13 17.20 21.69 3.31
C LEU A 13 15.80 22.15 2.88
N LEU A 14 15.70 23.22 2.08
CA LEU A 14 14.41 23.70 1.54
C LEU A 14 13.75 22.67 0.60
N LEU A 15 14.54 21.92 -0.19
CA LEU A 15 14.00 20.88 -1.08
C LEU A 15 13.51 19.63 -0.31
N VAL A 16 14.14 19.30 0.82
CA VAL A 16 13.71 18.19 1.68
C VAL A 16 12.39 18.53 2.40
N GLU A 17 12.17 19.78 2.79
CA GLU A 17 10.88 20.23 3.34
C GLU A 17 9.75 20.24 2.29
N LEU A 18 10.08 20.57 1.03
CA LEU A 18 9.11 20.52 -0.09
C LEU A 18 8.77 19.09 -0.53
N ALA A 19 9.63 18.10 -0.28
CA ALA A 19 9.41 16.71 -0.70
C ALA A 19 8.80 15.80 0.39
N LEU A 20 8.91 16.17 1.68
CA LEU A 20 8.44 15.33 2.81
C LEU A 20 7.23 15.89 3.56
N GLY A 21 6.66 17.02 3.11
CA GLY A 21 5.71 17.80 3.88
C GLY A 21 4.38 18.10 3.21
N GLN A 22 3.97 17.41 2.14
CA GLN A 22 2.55 17.44 1.74
C GLN A 22 1.74 16.58 2.72
N SER A 23 1.66 17.05 3.97
CA SER A 23 0.51 16.83 4.83
C SER A 23 -0.68 17.27 4.01
N ILE A 24 -1.44 16.31 3.49
CA ILE A 24 -2.76 16.56 2.94
C ILE A 24 -3.50 17.21 4.09
N ALA A 25 -3.76 18.52 3.98
CA ALA A 25 -4.51 19.24 4.98
C ALA A 25 -5.83 18.51 5.16
N MET A 26 -5.97 17.76 6.27
CA MET A 26 -7.25 17.15 6.60
C MET A 26 -8.27 18.29 6.62
N PRO A 27 -9.35 18.21 5.85
CA PRO A 27 -10.38 19.25 5.87
C PRO A 27 -10.81 19.46 7.32
N LYS A 28 -11.12 20.70 7.71
CA LYS A 28 -11.42 21.09 9.11
C LYS A 28 -12.49 20.21 9.80
N ASN A 29 -13.27 19.45 9.02
CA ASN A 29 -14.35 18.58 9.48
C ASN A 29 -14.06 17.07 9.28
N ALA A 30 -12.86 16.67 8.85
CA ALA A 30 -12.54 15.28 8.51
C ALA A 30 -12.80 14.30 9.67
N LEU A 31 -12.53 14.73 10.91
CA LEU A 31 -12.76 13.91 12.09
C LEU A 31 -14.26 13.68 12.36
N ASP A 32 -15.09 14.69 12.15
CA ASP A 32 -16.54 14.58 12.29
C ASP A 32 -17.13 13.78 11.12
N ASP A 33 -16.56 13.92 9.94
CA ASP A 33 -16.94 13.15 8.75
C ASP A 33 -16.64 11.66 8.89
N LEU A 34 -15.52 11.31 9.56
CA LEU A 34 -15.12 9.94 9.88
C LEU A 34 -15.99 9.29 10.96
N LYS A 35 -16.58 10.11 11.85
CA LYS A 35 -17.50 9.67 12.93
C LYS A 35 -18.95 9.56 12.45
N SER A 36 -19.28 10.11 11.27
CA SER A 36 -20.64 10.08 10.75
C SER A 36 -21.09 8.66 10.41
N THR A 37 -22.26 8.27 10.92
CA THR A 37 -22.93 7.02 10.55
C THR A 37 -23.65 7.10 9.21
N HIS A 38 -23.82 8.31 8.66
CA HIS A 38 -24.44 8.60 7.37
C HIS A 38 -23.42 9.19 6.41
N LEU A 39 -23.12 8.47 5.33
CA LEU A 39 -22.17 8.93 4.32
C LEU A 39 -22.85 9.86 3.31
N SER A 40 -22.34 11.08 3.22
CA SER A 40 -22.62 12.03 2.13
C SER A 40 -21.52 11.96 1.07
N ARG A 41 -21.70 12.60 -0.09
CA ARG A 41 -20.63 12.69 -1.12
C ARG A 41 -19.34 13.30 -0.58
N THR A 42 -19.45 14.31 0.29
CA THR A 42 -18.30 14.98 0.90
C THR A 42 -17.54 14.07 1.86
N ASN A 43 -18.26 13.20 2.59
CA ASN A 43 -17.63 12.26 3.52
C ASN A 43 -16.97 11.10 2.75
N LEU A 44 -17.53 10.70 1.60
CA LEU A 44 -16.96 9.65 0.76
C LEU A 44 -15.58 10.02 0.22
N SER A 45 -15.35 11.27 -0.18
CA SER A 45 -14.02 11.69 -0.67
C SER A 45 -12.95 11.61 0.42
N VAL A 46 -13.30 11.83 1.69
CA VAL A 46 -12.37 11.62 2.81
C VAL A 46 -11.94 10.15 2.88
N TYR A 47 -12.87 9.21 2.69
CA TYR A 47 -12.53 7.77 2.67
C TYR A 47 -11.74 7.36 1.42
N GLU A 48 -11.91 8.05 0.30
CA GLU A 48 -11.09 7.86 -0.90
C GLU A 48 -9.64 8.29 -0.65
N GLU A 49 -9.41 9.43 -0.01
CA GLU A 49 -8.08 9.88 0.43
C GLU A 49 -7.46 8.90 1.43
N GLN A 50 -8.25 8.43 2.40
CA GLN A 50 -7.80 7.39 3.35
C GLN A 50 -7.44 6.08 2.64
N ALA A 51 -8.12 5.73 1.54
CA ALA A 51 -7.76 4.54 0.76
C ALA A 51 -6.40 4.70 0.09
N VAL A 52 -6.10 5.89 -0.42
CA VAL A 52 -4.78 6.22 -0.99
C VAL A 52 -3.69 6.14 0.08
N LEU A 53 -3.91 6.72 1.27
CA LEU A 53 -2.94 6.67 2.37
C LEU A 53 -2.72 5.24 2.85
N LYS A 54 -3.79 4.48 3.08
CA LYS A 54 -3.70 3.08 3.50
C LYS A 54 -3.01 2.21 2.45
N TRP A 55 -3.14 2.54 1.17
CA TRP A 55 -2.40 1.84 0.11
C TRP A 55 -0.90 2.14 0.15
N LYS A 56 -0.50 3.38 0.46
CA LYS A 56 0.90 3.72 0.70
C LYS A 56 1.49 2.92 1.86
N ASP A 57 0.76 2.84 2.99
CA ASP A 57 1.17 2.04 4.14
C ASP A 57 1.39 0.57 3.78
N VAL A 58 0.49 0.00 2.96
CA VAL A 58 0.63 -1.38 2.45
C VAL A 58 1.93 -1.58 1.67
N LEU A 59 2.31 -0.62 0.82
CA LEU A 59 3.53 -0.69 0.02
C LEU A 59 4.79 -0.54 0.90
N ASP A 60 4.75 0.36 1.88
CA ASP A 60 5.83 0.54 2.84
C ASP A 60 6.03 -0.72 3.69
N TYR A 61 4.94 -1.33 4.16
CA TYR A 61 5.01 -2.62 4.86
C TYR A 61 5.52 -3.74 3.97
N ALA A 62 5.16 -3.78 2.69
CA ALA A 62 5.70 -4.77 1.76
C ALA A 62 7.23 -4.65 1.61
N ALA A 63 7.76 -3.43 1.57
CA ALA A 63 9.20 -3.18 1.56
C ALA A 63 9.89 -3.62 2.86
N ILE A 64 9.25 -3.42 4.02
CA ILE A 64 9.74 -3.90 5.31
C ILE A 64 9.77 -5.43 5.34
N VAL A 65 8.65 -6.09 5.03
CA VAL A 65 8.54 -7.56 5.02
C VAL A 65 9.58 -8.19 4.09
N GLY A 66 9.78 -7.60 2.92
CA GLY A 66 10.74 -8.07 1.92
C GLY A 66 12.21 -7.75 2.19
N SER A 67 12.55 -7.06 3.28
CA SER A 67 13.91 -6.56 3.53
C SER A 67 14.59 -7.28 4.69
N GLN A 68 15.83 -7.74 4.45
CA GLN A 68 16.68 -8.33 5.49
C GLN A 68 17.27 -7.29 6.46
N LYS A 69 17.15 -5.98 6.16
CA LYS A 69 17.64 -4.92 7.04
C LYS A 69 16.88 -4.87 8.37
N TYR A 70 15.65 -5.38 8.38
CA TYR A 70 14.78 -5.40 9.54
C TYR A 70 14.80 -6.78 10.21
N ASN A 71 14.69 -6.79 11.54
CA ASN A 71 14.59 -8.03 12.29
C ASN A 71 13.27 -8.77 12.00
N LEU A 72 13.21 -10.06 12.33
CA LEU A 72 12.05 -10.91 12.03
C LEU A 72 10.76 -10.39 12.68
N GLU A 73 10.82 -9.93 13.92
CA GLU A 73 9.66 -9.43 14.67
C GLU A 73 8.99 -8.22 13.99
N LEU A 74 9.79 -7.26 13.50
CA LEU A 74 9.27 -6.11 12.75
C LEU A 74 8.68 -6.54 11.41
N ARG A 75 9.30 -7.49 10.72
CA ARG A 75 8.79 -8.04 9.45
C ARG A 75 7.46 -8.77 9.66
N GLU A 76 7.32 -9.57 10.71
CA GLU A 76 6.07 -10.24 11.06
C GLU A 76 4.96 -9.26 11.48
N THR A 77 5.32 -8.18 12.16
CA THR A 77 4.37 -7.12 12.54
C THR A 77 3.88 -6.36 11.31
N ALA A 78 4.79 -5.98 10.40
CA ALA A 78 4.44 -5.37 9.12
C ALA A 78 3.58 -6.31 8.26
N LEU A 79 3.88 -7.61 8.25
CA LEU A 79 3.07 -8.63 7.59
C LEU A 79 1.63 -8.66 8.13
N LYS A 80 1.44 -8.65 9.45
CA LYS A 80 0.12 -8.62 10.09
C LYS A 80 -0.64 -7.34 9.75
N ALA A 81 0.03 -6.18 9.85
CA ALA A 81 -0.57 -4.88 9.54
C ALA A 81 -1.02 -4.80 8.07
N MET A 82 -0.14 -5.17 7.15
CA MET A 82 -0.42 -5.24 5.72
C MET A 82 -1.58 -6.20 5.42
N SER A 83 -1.54 -7.42 5.95
CA SER A 83 -2.60 -8.43 5.76
C SER A 83 -3.97 -7.95 6.24
N SER A 84 -4.01 -7.19 7.34
CA SER A 84 -5.25 -6.64 7.88
C SER A 84 -5.93 -5.63 6.94
N SER A 85 -5.20 -5.09 5.96
CA SER A 85 -5.73 -4.15 4.98
C SER A 85 -6.49 -4.82 3.83
N PHE A 86 -6.41 -6.14 3.70
CA PHE A 86 -7.04 -6.87 2.60
C PHE A 86 -8.27 -7.65 3.04
N ASP A 87 -9.22 -7.83 2.12
CA ASP A 87 -10.27 -8.84 2.26
C ASP A 87 -9.67 -10.26 2.17
N LYS A 88 -10.29 -11.23 2.84
CA LYS A 88 -9.81 -12.62 2.87
C LYS A 88 -9.70 -13.24 1.46
N LYS A 89 -10.52 -12.79 0.51
CA LYS A 89 -10.52 -13.29 -0.87
C LYS A 89 -9.66 -12.44 -1.80
N ALA A 90 -8.97 -11.43 -1.28
CA ALA A 90 -8.19 -10.51 -2.09
C ALA A 90 -7.05 -11.21 -2.82
N LYS A 91 -6.88 -10.86 -4.09
CA LYS A 91 -5.87 -11.43 -4.96
C LYS A 91 -4.93 -10.37 -5.49
N LEU A 92 -3.64 -10.62 -5.44
CA LEU A 92 -2.59 -9.72 -5.90
C LEU A 92 -1.70 -10.40 -6.92
N SER A 93 -1.10 -9.61 -7.80
CA SER A 93 -0.08 -10.13 -8.70
C SER A 93 1.11 -10.66 -7.91
N CYS A 94 1.45 -11.91 -8.15
CA CYS A 94 2.67 -12.56 -7.64
C CYS A 94 3.66 -12.91 -8.74
N THR A 95 3.44 -12.40 -9.96
CA THR A 95 4.27 -12.73 -11.14
C THR A 95 5.73 -12.32 -10.99
N TRP A 96 6.00 -11.33 -10.14
CA TRP A 96 7.33 -10.78 -9.89
C TRP A 96 8.10 -11.53 -8.78
N LEU A 97 7.41 -12.30 -7.93
CA LEU A 97 8.04 -13.13 -6.90
C LEU A 97 8.40 -14.53 -7.41
N LEU A 98 7.62 -15.06 -8.34
CA LEU A 98 7.89 -16.36 -8.93
C LEU A 98 8.99 -16.20 -9.99
N GLU A 99 10.25 -16.50 -9.63
CA GLU A 99 11.30 -16.67 -10.65
C GLU A 99 10.76 -17.64 -11.72
N ARG A 100 10.75 -17.22 -12.98
CA ARG A 100 10.65 -18.12 -14.14
C ARG A 100 11.91 -18.98 -14.17
N LYS A 101 12.10 -19.89 -13.21
CA LYS A 101 13.11 -20.94 -13.35
C LYS A 101 12.64 -21.82 -14.49
N GLY A 102 13.51 -21.93 -15.50
CA GLY A 102 13.22 -22.61 -16.74
C GLY A 102 12.70 -24.03 -16.52
N LYS A 103 11.84 -24.42 -17.47
CA LYS A 103 11.23 -25.73 -17.71
C LYS A 103 9.88 -25.98 -17.02
N THR A 104 8.92 -26.23 -17.91
CA THR A 104 7.58 -26.81 -17.73
C THR A 104 6.55 -25.98 -16.97
N THR A 105 5.83 -25.18 -17.78
CA THR A 105 4.37 -24.98 -17.75
C THR A 105 3.60 -25.81 -16.71
N LYS A 106 3.48 -25.27 -15.50
CA LYS A 106 2.18 -25.22 -14.81
C LYS A 106 1.73 -23.78 -14.90
N LYS A 107 0.50 -23.54 -15.40
CA LYS A 107 -0.13 -22.21 -15.58
C LYS A 107 0.41 -21.25 -14.51
N SER A 108 1.29 -20.33 -14.89
CA SER A 108 1.90 -19.41 -13.94
C SER A 108 0.75 -18.68 -13.27
N GLN A 109 0.52 -18.97 -11.99
CA GLN A 109 -0.57 -18.36 -11.28
C GLN A 109 -0.26 -16.87 -11.21
N SER A 110 -0.97 -16.07 -12.03
CA SER A 110 -0.70 -14.63 -12.14
C SER A 110 -1.14 -13.90 -10.88
N LEU A 111 -2.07 -14.50 -10.14
CA LEU A 111 -2.70 -13.97 -8.95
C LEU A 111 -2.57 -14.94 -7.76
N CYS A 112 -1.91 -14.50 -6.70
CA CYS A 112 -1.87 -15.19 -5.42
C CYS A 112 -2.87 -14.55 -4.47
N SER A 113 -3.32 -15.27 -3.44
CA SER A 113 -4.01 -14.57 -2.35
C SER A 113 -3.05 -13.56 -1.72
N ALA A 114 -3.57 -12.46 -1.19
CA ALA A 114 -2.73 -11.46 -0.51
C ALA A 114 -1.89 -12.13 0.59
N GLN A 115 -2.50 -13.00 1.39
CA GLN A 115 -1.81 -13.75 2.44
C GLN A 115 -0.65 -14.60 1.90
N GLN A 116 -0.88 -15.40 0.85
CA GLN A 116 0.17 -16.24 0.25
C GLN A 116 1.33 -15.39 -0.29
N LEU A 117 1.02 -14.26 -0.96
CA LEU A 117 2.04 -13.35 -1.45
C LEU A 117 2.94 -12.86 -0.30
N PHE A 118 2.33 -12.52 0.82
CA PHE A 118 3.05 -11.91 1.94
C PHE A 118 3.84 -12.93 2.76
N GLU A 119 3.33 -14.16 2.90
CA GLU A 119 4.09 -15.29 3.47
C GLU A 119 5.33 -15.58 2.61
N ILE A 120 5.17 -15.64 1.29
CA ILE A 120 6.31 -15.80 0.35
C ILE A 120 7.32 -14.67 0.52
N LEU A 121 6.87 -13.42 0.70
CA LEU A 121 7.77 -12.28 0.94
C LEU A 121 8.58 -12.43 2.24
N LEU A 122 7.97 -12.97 3.29
CA LEU A 122 8.64 -13.21 4.56
C LEU A 122 9.67 -14.35 4.43
N GLU A 123 9.27 -15.46 3.81
CA GLU A 123 10.04 -16.70 3.66
C GLU A 123 11.15 -16.64 2.62
N THR A 124 11.08 -15.69 1.68
CA THR A 124 12.06 -15.53 0.60
C THR A 124 12.96 -14.31 0.84
N PRO A 125 13.77 -14.26 1.92
CA PRO A 125 14.68 -13.16 2.15
C PRO A 125 15.87 -13.16 1.17
N SER A 126 15.87 -14.03 0.15
CA SER A 126 16.92 -14.12 -0.88
C SER A 126 17.04 -12.85 -1.73
N TYR A 127 16.05 -11.95 -1.64
CA TYR A 127 15.98 -10.70 -2.38
C TYR A 127 15.85 -9.52 -1.43
N GLU A 128 16.59 -8.44 -1.68
CA GLU A 128 16.16 -7.11 -1.22
C GLU A 128 15.11 -6.60 -2.21
N LEU A 129 13.96 -6.18 -1.68
CA LEU A 129 12.87 -5.61 -2.44
C LEU A 129 12.75 -4.13 -2.15
N GLU A 130 12.73 -3.33 -3.20
CA GLU A 130 12.27 -1.95 -3.11
C GLU A 130 10.97 -1.85 -3.92
N VAL A 131 9.91 -1.46 -3.25
CA VAL A 131 8.59 -1.25 -3.85
C VAL A 131 8.23 0.20 -3.63
N TRP A 132 7.93 0.91 -4.70
CA TRP A 132 7.32 2.23 -4.61
C TRP A 132 6.17 2.36 -5.60
N ALA A 133 5.29 3.29 -5.28
CA ALA A 133 4.23 3.71 -6.16
C ALA A 133 4.38 5.18 -6.52
N LYS A 134 4.04 5.50 -7.77
CA LYS A 134 3.87 6.87 -8.25
C LYS A 134 2.44 7.07 -8.71
N ASN A 135 1.99 8.32 -8.68
CA ASN A 135 0.69 8.72 -9.22
C ASN A 135 -0.47 7.86 -8.67
N ILE A 136 -0.50 7.62 -7.36
CA ILE A 136 -1.61 6.88 -6.73
C ILE A 136 -2.83 7.80 -6.72
N GLU A 137 -3.84 7.43 -7.47
CA GLU A 137 -5.08 8.20 -7.59
C GLU A 137 -6.30 7.28 -7.60
N VAL A 138 -7.46 7.86 -7.30
CA VAL A 138 -8.75 7.17 -7.34
C VAL A 138 -9.26 7.26 -8.78
N GLN A 139 -9.26 6.12 -9.47
CA GLN A 139 -9.78 6.02 -10.84
C GLN A 139 -11.31 5.94 -10.85
N GLU A 140 -11.87 5.11 -9.96
CA GLU A 140 -13.31 4.99 -9.75
C GLU A 140 -13.62 5.39 -8.31
N THR A 141 -14.34 6.50 -8.15
CA THR A 141 -14.83 7.00 -6.84
C THR A 141 -15.76 5.98 -6.19
N LEU A 142 -15.93 6.06 -4.88
CA LEU A 142 -16.77 5.16 -4.10
C LEU A 142 -18.22 5.16 -4.59
N GLN A 143 -18.62 4.08 -5.26
CA GLN A 143 -19.99 3.82 -5.68
C GLN A 143 -20.69 2.93 -4.68
N LYS A 144 -21.95 3.26 -4.38
CA LYS A 144 -22.77 2.49 -3.44
C LYS A 144 -23.14 1.13 -4.04
N ILE A 145 -22.76 0.05 -3.36
CA ILE A 145 -23.17 -1.33 -3.70
C ILE A 145 -24.38 -1.75 -2.88
N SER A 146 -24.40 -1.38 -1.59
CA SER A 146 -25.48 -1.69 -0.66
C SER A 146 -25.66 -0.58 0.36
N LYS A 147 -26.57 -0.76 1.33
CA LYS A 147 -26.75 0.20 2.43
C LYS A 147 -25.44 0.45 3.21
N ASP A 148 -24.62 -0.59 3.35
CA ASP A 148 -23.48 -0.64 4.27
C ASP A 148 -22.14 -0.86 3.55
N THR A 149 -22.13 -0.79 2.21
CA THR A 149 -20.95 -1.07 1.40
C THR A 149 -20.87 -0.14 0.18
N TYR A 150 -19.68 0.42 -0.01
CA TYR A 150 -19.28 1.15 -1.21
C TYR A 150 -18.01 0.51 -1.79
N GLN A 151 -17.76 0.73 -3.09
CA GLN A 151 -16.57 0.24 -3.77
C GLN A 151 -15.98 1.29 -4.69
N GLY A 152 -14.66 1.34 -4.74
CA GLY A 152 -13.90 2.17 -5.67
C GLY A 152 -12.72 1.40 -6.25
N VAL A 153 -11.97 2.09 -7.10
CA VAL A 153 -10.75 1.59 -7.74
C VAL A 153 -9.65 2.63 -7.61
N LEU A 154 -8.51 2.22 -7.06
CA LEU A 154 -7.26 2.97 -7.10
C LEU A 154 -6.45 2.53 -8.33
N VAL A 155 -5.81 3.48 -8.98
CA VAL A 155 -4.80 3.23 -10.00
C VAL A 155 -3.48 3.85 -9.57
N TYR A 156 -2.38 3.15 -9.84
CA TYR A 156 -1.05 3.67 -9.57
C TYR A 156 -0.01 3.04 -10.48
N GLU A 157 1.11 3.74 -10.65
CA GLU A 157 2.31 3.19 -11.25
C GLU A 157 3.13 2.48 -10.18
N GLN A 158 3.20 1.16 -10.27
CA GLN A 158 4.07 0.37 -9.42
C GLN A 158 5.46 0.28 -10.04
N VAL A 159 6.46 0.38 -9.17
CA VAL A 159 7.82 0.03 -9.51
C VAL A 159 8.37 -0.93 -8.48
N ILE A 160 8.88 -2.06 -8.97
CA ILE A 160 9.52 -3.08 -8.15
C ILE A 160 10.96 -3.23 -8.63
N LYS A 161 11.89 -3.13 -7.69
CA LYS A 161 13.28 -3.54 -7.89
C LYS A 161 13.60 -4.72 -6.99
N THR A 162 14.30 -5.71 -7.56
CA THR A 162 14.73 -6.90 -6.83
C THR A 162 16.25 -7.05 -6.91
N LYS A 163 16.91 -7.33 -5.78
CA LYS A 163 18.36 -7.57 -5.73
C LYS A 163 18.63 -8.91 -5.06
N LYS A 164 19.26 -9.84 -5.77
CA LYS A 164 19.62 -11.15 -5.22
C LYS A 164 20.83 -11.02 -4.29
N ASN A 165 20.70 -11.55 -3.09
CA ASN A 165 21.65 -11.35 -1.99
C ASN A 165 23.02 -12.02 -2.23
N THR A 166 23.10 -13.04 -3.07
CA THR A 166 24.29 -13.91 -3.09
C THR A 166 25.42 -13.52 -4.04
N THR A 167 25.28 -12.51 -4.91
CA THR A 167 26.36 -12.20 -5.89
C THR A 167 26.25 -10.87 -6.67
N THR A 168 25.12 -10.18 -6.63
CA THR A 168 24.88 -8.99 -7.48
C THR A 168 24.77 -7.71 -6.64
N GLN A 169 25.66 -6.76 -6.88
CA GLN A 169 25.64 -5.44 -6.20
C GLN A 169 24.50 -4.54 -6.69
N THR A 170 23.89 -4.85 -7.83
CA THR A 170 22.88 -3.99 -8.50
C THR A 170 21.50 -4.64 -8.51
N PHE A 171 20.45 -3.85 -8.28
CA PHE A 171 19.07 -4.25 -8.51
C PHE A 171 18.85 -4.64 -9.98
N LYS A 172 18.08 -5.71 -10.22
CA LYS A 172 17.60 -6.07 -11.56
C LYS A 172 16.52 -5.09 -12.02
N ALA A 173 16.28 -5.09 -13.33
CA ALA A 173 15.53 -4.12 -14.10
C ALA A 173 14.24 -3.62 -13.44
N GLU A 174 14.04 -2.31 -13.57
CA GLU A 174 12.85 -1.57 -13.13
C GLU A 174 11.62 -2.06 -13.88
N GLU A 175 10.73 -2.78 -13.18
CA GLU A 175 9.46 -3.19 -13.76
C GLU A 175 8.41 -2.12 -13.44
N LYS A 176 8.16 -1.22 -14.40
CA LYS A 176 7.07 -0.24 -14.31
C LYS A 176 5.78 -0.85 -14.83
N ARG A 177 4.73 -0.87 -14.02
CA ARG A 177 3.40 -1.34 -14.44
C ARG A 177 2.31 -0.47 -13.83
N VAL A 178 1.28 -0.20 -14.62
CA VAL A 178 0.05 0.40 -14.11
C VAL A 178 -0.75 -0.71 -13.43
N VAL A 179 -1.06 -0.51 -12.16
CA VAL A 179 -1.81 -1.47 -11.34
C VAL A 179 -3.13 -0.85 -10.93
N ARG A 180 -4.20 -1.65 -10.99
CA ARG A 180 -5.54 -1.28 -10.53
C ARG A 180 -5.92 -2.14 -9.35
N ILE A 181 -6.31 -1.50 -8.26
CA ILE A 181 -6.71 -2.16 -7.02
C ILE A 181 -8.13 -1.75 -6.66
N GLN A 182 -9.00 -2.75 -6.54
CA GLN A 182 -10.34 -2.57 -6.02
C GLN A 182 -10.29 -2.42 -4.49
N PHE A 183 -11.08 -1.51 -3.94
CA PHE A 183 -11.23 -1.35 -2.49
C PHE A 183 -12.70 -1.18 -2.10
N LEU A 184 -13.03 -1.66 -0.91
CA LEU A 184 -14.34 -1.52 -0.29
C LEU A 184 -14.26 -0.55 0.88
N LEU A 185 -15.28 0.27 1.01
CA LEU A 185 -15.63 0.95 2.26
C LEU A 185 -16.84 0.22 2.86
N LYS A 186 -16.65 -0.39 4.02
CA LYS A 186 -17.67 -1.22 4.67
C LYS A 186 -17.98 -0.71 6.07
N ARG A 187 -19.28 -0.60 6.38
CA ARG A 187 -19.75 -0.32 7.74
C ARG A 187 -19.57 -1.55 8.62
N MET A 188 -18.98 -1.37 9.80
CA MET A 188 -18.72 -2.44 10.75
C MET A 188 -18.92 -1.94 12.18
N ASP A 189 -19.37 -2.82 13.06
CA ASP A 189 -19.35 -2.58 14.49
C ASP A 189 -18.00 -3.04 15.06
N LYS A 190 -17.25 -2.12 15.67
CA LYS A 190 -16.00 -2.43 16.38
C LYS A 190 -16.18 -2.23 17.88
N GLN A 191 -15.57 -3.13 18.66
CA GLN A 191 -15.57 -3.05 20.12
C GLN A 191 -14.34 -2.27 20.59
N PHE A 192 -14.58 -1.23 21.37
CA PHE A 192 -13.55 -0.40 22.02
C PHE A 192 -13.74 -0.53 23.54
N GLY A 193 -13.06 -1.50 24.15
CA GLY A 193 -13.29 -1.84 25.57
C GLY A 193 -14.72 -2.35 25.80
N SER A 194 -15.51 -1.59 26.57
CA SER A 194 -16.91 -1.91 26.86
C SER A 194 -17.91 -1.31 25.85
N THR A 195 -17.48 -0.41 24.96
CA THR A 195 -18.36 0.24 23.98
C THR A 195 -18.29 -0.45 22.63
N LYS A 196 -19.43 -0.45 21.91
CA LYS A 196 -19.48 -0.81 20.49
C LYS A 196 -19.74 0.45 19.68
N GLU A 197 -18.87 0.71 18.72
CA GLU A 197 -18.99 1.87 17.84
C GLU A 197 -19.11 1.42 16.39
N VAL A 198 -19.93 2.14 15.64
CA VAL A 198 -20.06 1.97 14.20
C VAL A 198 -18.90 2.70 13.54
N VAL A 199 -18.10 1.98 12.75
CA VAL A 199 -17.01 2.55 11.98
C VAL A 199 -17.12 2.14 10.52
N TRP A 200 -16.56 2.97 9.64
CA TRP A 200 -16.36 2.62 8.25
C TRP A 200 -14.91 2.18 8.04
N GLU A 201 -14.72 0.97 7.53
CA GLU A 201 -13.42 0.38 7.32
C GLU A 201 -13.12 0.19 5.83
N ILE A 202 -11.91 0.58 5.44
CA ILE A 202 -11.38 0.35 4.09
C ILE A 202 -10.69 -1.01 4.04
N LYS A 203 -11.06 -1.84 3.06
CA LYS A 203 -10.39 -3.12 2.73
C LYS A 203 -10.08 -3.20 1.24
N PHE A 204 -8.89 -3.65 0.90
CA PHE A 204 -8.52 -3.91 -0.49
C PHE A 204 -9.01 -5.29 -0.94
N LEU A 205 -9.67 -5.35 -2.09
CA LEU A 205 -10.09 -6.57 -2.76
C LEU A 205 -9.00 -7.12 -3.70
N GLY A 206 -7.95 -6.33 -3.95
CA GLY A 206 -6.85 -6.70 -4.83
C GLY A 206 -7.10 -6.33 -6.29
N MET A 207 -6.41 -7.03 -7.19
CA MET A 207 -6.41 -6.76 -8.63
C MET A 207 -7.64 -7.38 -9.30
N ARG A 208 -8.21 -6.64 -10.25
CA ARG A 208 -9.27 -7.12 -11.14
C ARG A 208 -8.72 -7.93 -12.31
#